data_AF-A0A0T7BR33-F1
#
_entry.id   AF-A0A0T7BR33-F1
#
_cell.length_a   1.000
_cell.length_b   1.000
_cell.length_c   1.000
_cell.angle_alpha   90.00
_cell.angle_beta   90.00
_cell.angle_gamma   90.00
#
_symmetry.space_group_name_H-M   'P 1'
#
loop_
_entity.id
_entity.type
_entity.pdbx_description
1 polymer ?
#
loop_
_entity_poly.entity_id
_entity_poly.type
_entity_poly.pdbx_seq_one_letter_code
_entity_poly.pdbx_strand_id
1 'polypeptide(L)' 'MITQMMVQPSSWVESGIQISKVRDLYLFKFTPDLQARLDRLNENKKTEMLTQEEEAELAGILELDRIFTLLNAKVIAQS' A
#
# COMPACT_ATOMS: atom_id res chain seq x y z
N MET A 1 10.17 25.35 -6.75
CA MET A 1 10.49 23.91 -6.67
C MET A 1 9.26 23.24 -6.10
N ILE A 2 8.59 22.36 -6.86
CA ILE A 2 7.45 21.61 -6.32
C ILE A 2 8.05 20.42 -5.59
N THR A 3 8.19 20.55 -4.27
CA THR A 3 8.53 19.43 -3.41
C THR A 3 7.33 18.48 -3.47
N GLN A 4 7.38 17.50 -4.38
CA GLN A 4 6.45 16.37 -4.30
C GLN A 4 6.69 15.75 -2.92
N MET A 5 5.73 15.94 -2.03
CA MET A 5 5.70 15.29 -0.73
C MET A 5 5.44 13.79 -0.93
N MET A 6 6.34 13.08 -1.61
CA MET A 6 6.24 11.63 -1.74
C MET A 6 6.33 11.03 -0.34
N VAL A 7 5.19 10.58 0.17
CA VAL A 7 5.16 9.75 1.37
C VAL A 7 5.93 8.49 1.04
N GLN A 8 7.03 8.27 1.76
CA GLN A 8 7.87 7.10 1.56
C GLN A 8 7.00 5.85 1.76
N PRO A 9 6.89 4.95 0.76
CA PRO A 9 6.11 3.72 0.88
C PRO A 9 6.60 2.85 2.04
N SER A 10 7.88 2.97 2.41
CA SER A 10 8.49 2.36 3.59
C SER A 10 7.92 2.85 4.92
N SER A 11 7.36 4.05 5.00
CA SER A 11 6.73 4.55 6.22
C SER A 11 5.43 3.78 6.53
N TRP A 12 4.73 3.34 5.48
CA TRP A 12 3.59 2.42 5.60
C TRP A 12 4.01 0.97 5.82
N VAL A 13 5.30 0.64 5.63
CA VAL A 13 5.79 -0.72 5.86
C VAL A 13 5.72 -1.07 7.34
N GLU A 14 6.14 -0.16 8.22
CA GLU A 14 6.18 -0.41 9.67
C GLU A 14 4.79 -0.57 10.30
N SER A 15 3.84 0.31 9.96
CA SER A 15 2.50 0.33 10.60
C SER A 15 1.41 -0.31 9.76
N GLY A 16 1.59 -0.40 8.44
CA GLY A 16 0.53 -0.75 7.49
C GLY A 16 0.56 -2.19 7.00
N ILE A 17 1.59 -2.98 7.36
CA ILE A 17 1.80 -4.34 6.85
C ILE A 17 1.50 -5.37 7.91
N GLN A 18 0.83 -6.45 7.48
CA GLN A 18 0.75 -7.67 8.25
C GLN A 18 1.24 -8.85 7.41
N ILE A 19 2.07 -9.70 7.99
CA ILE A 19 2.44 -10.97 7.37
C ILE A 19 1.38 -11.99 7.77
N SER A 20 0.80 -12.66 6.78
CA SER A 20 -0.20 -13.70 6.97
C SER A 20 0.33 -15.01 6.45
N LYS A 21 0.40 -16.03 7.31
CA LYS A 21 0.75 -17.38 6.88
C LYS A 21 -0.47 -18.04 6.23
N VAL A 22 -0.37 -18.39 4.95
CA VAL A 22 -1.42 -19.08 4.21
C VAL A 22 -0.88 -20.39 3.66
N ARG A 23 -1.46 -21.51 4.11
CA ARG A 23 -1.06 -22.90 3.81
C ARG A 23 0.34 -23.26 4.32
N ASP A 24 1.39 -22.69 3.74
CA ASP A 24 2.75 -22.70 4.30
C ASP A 24 3.58 -21.45 3.91
N LEU A 25 2.96 -20.52 3.19
CA LEU A 25 3.60 -19.33 2.63
C LEU A 25 3.41 -18.12 3.54
N TYR A 26 4.48 -17.37 3.73
CA TYR A 26 4.42 -16.05 4.36
C TYR A 26 4.08 -15.02 3.29
N LEU A 27 2.80 -14.63 3.22
CA LEU A 27 2.33 -13.62 2.29
C LEU A 27 2.22 -12.27 3.00
N PHE A 28 2.66 -11.23 2.32
CA PHE A 28 2.51 -9.86 2.74
C PHE A 28 1.10 -9.40 2.40
N LYS A 29 0.39 -8.84 3.38
CA LYS A 29 -0.90 -8.20 3.17
C LYS A 29 -0.94 -6.86 3.87
N PHE A 30 -1.85 -6.00 3.43
CA PHE A 30 -2.15 -4.81 4.18
C PHE A 30 -2.88 -5.12 5.47
N THR A 31 -2.63 -4.29 6.46
CA THR A 31 -3.47 -4.21 7.65
C THR A 31 -4.85 -3.67 7.25
N PRO A 32 -5.91 -4.07 7.97
CA PRO A 32 -7.25 -3.55 7.72
C PRO A 32 -7.31 -2.01 7.82
N ASP A 33 -6.46 -1.40 8.66
CA ASP A 33 -6.37 0.05 8.79
C ASP A 33 -5.82 0.72 7.52
N LEU A 34 -4.70 0.22 7.00
CA LEU A 34 -4.12 0.73 5.74
C LEU A 34 -5.06 0.48 4.55
N GLN A 35 -5.74 -0.65 4.55
CA GLN A 35 -6.68 -1.00 3.49
C GLN A 35 -7.91 -0.07 3.51
N ALA A 36 -8.44 0.24 4.69
CA ALA A 36 -9.49 1.24 4.85
C ALA A 36 -9.01 2.66 4.46
N ARG A 37 -7.75 2.99 4.75
CA ARG A 37 -7.12 4.26 4.35
C ARG A 37 -7.06 4.38 2.82
N LEU A 38 -6.56 3.34 2.15
CA LEU A 38 -6.50 3.26 0.69
C LEU A 38 -7.89 3.39 0.06
N ASP A 39 -8.89 2.74 0.65
CA ASP A 39 -10.27 2.79 0.15
C ASP A 39 -10.83 4.22 0.26
N ARG A 40 -10.65 4.89 1.40
CA ARG A 40 -11.02 6.30 1.58
C ARG A 40 -10.32 7.23 0.60
N LEU A 41 -9.01 7.06 0.39
CA LEU A 41 -8.26 7.84 -0.59
C LEU A 41 -8.78 7.59 -2.00
N ASN A 42 -9.13 6.36 -2.36
CA ASN A 42 -9.74 6.06 -3.66
C ASN A 42 -11.14 6.65 -3.81
N GLU A 43 -11.96 6.65 -2.75
CA GLU A 43 -13.26 7.33 -2.76
C GLU A 43 -13.11 8.83 -2.94
N ASN A 44 -12.25 9.47 -2.15
CA ASN A 44 -11.97 10.91 -2.26
C ASN A 44 -11.38 11.26 -3.65
N LYS A 45 -10.65 10.32 -4.28
CA LYS A 45 -10.07 10.51 -5.62
C LYS A 45 -11.16 10.49 -6.68
N LYS A 46 -12.15 9.60 -6.55
CA LYS A 46 -13.31 9.55 -7.43
C LYS A 46 -14.16 10.82 -7.35
N THR A 47 -14.19 11.46 -6.19
CA THR A 47 -14.92 12.72 -5.98
C THR A 47 -14.07 13.96 -6.31
N GLU A 48 -12.88 13.81 -6.89
CA GLU A 48 -11.93 14.89 -7.20
C GLU A 48 -11.61 15.79 -5.99
N MET A 49 -11.78 15.28 -4.77
CA MET A 49 -11.56 16.00 -3.52
C MET A 49 -10.19 15.69 -2.91
N LEU A 50 -9.33 14.96 -3.62
CA LEU A 50 -8.02 14.56 -3.11
C LEU A 50 -7.09 15.77 -2.98
N THR A 51 -6.52 15.96 -1.81
CA THR A 51 -5.44 16.93 -1.62
C THR A 51 -4.12 16.38 -2.18
N GLN A 52 -3.16 17.26 -2.47
CA GLN A 52 -1.83 16.82 -2.92
C GLN A 52 -1.14 15.88 -1.91
N GLU A 53 -1.43 16.03 -0.62
CA GLU A 53 -0.93 15.14 0.43
C GLU A 53 -1.56 13.76 0.33
N GLU A 54 -2.88 13.68 0.17
CA GLU A 54 -3.61 12.44 -0.04
C GLU A 54 -3.23 11.74 -1.36
N GLU A 55 -2.95 12.51 -2.43
CA GLU A 55 -2.45 11.94 -3.69
C GLU A 55 -1.08 11.30 -3.54
N ALA A 56 -0.21 11.93 -2.76
CA ALA A 56 1.10 11.37 -2.48
C ALA A 56 1.04 10.17 -1.51
N GLU A 57 0.11 10.19 -0.55
CA GLU A 57 -0.21 9.04 0.31
C GLU A 57 -0.70 7.86 -0.53
N LEU A 58 -1.67 8.09 -1.41
CA LEU A 58 -2.22 7.10 -2.33
C LEU A 58 -1.12 6.52 -3.24
N ALA A 59 -0.26 7.37 -3.80
CA ALA A 59 0.85 6.92 -4.63
C ALA A 59 1.84 6.03 -3.85
N GLY A 60 2.14 6.38 -2.60
CA GLY A 60 2.98 5.56 -1.71
C GLY A 60 2.36 4.21 -1.39
N ILE A 61 1.06 4.17 -1.07
CA ILE A 61 0.36 2.91 -0.76
C ILE A 61 0.25 2.01 -2.02
N LEU A 62 0.01 2.59 -3.20
CA LEU A 62 -0.04 1.85 -4.47
C LEU A 62 1.32 1.25 -4.86
N GLU A 63 2.42 1.97 -4.63
CA GLU A 63 3.77 1.41 -4.82
C GLU A 63 4.00 0.22 -3.89
N LEU A 64 3.58 0.34 -2.62
CA LEU A 64 3.69 -0.74 -1.65
C LEU A 64 2.87 -1.98 -2.08
N ASP A 65 1.65 -1.78 -2.59
CA ASP A 65 0.78 -2.86 -3.10
C ASP A 65 1.44 -3.63 -4.24
N ARG A 66 2.11 -2.90 -5.13
CA ARG A 66 2.81 -3.49 -6.26
C ARG A 66 4.02 -4.30 -5.80
N ILE A 67 4.81 -3.78 -4.85
CA ILE A 67 5.93 -4.51 -4.24
C ILE A 67 5.44 -5.81 -3.60
N PHE A 68 4.31 -5.77 -2.90
CA PHE A 68 3.70 -6.92 -2.26
C PHE A 68 3.17 -7.94 -3.23
N THR A 69 2.47 -7.52 -4.26
CA THR A 69 1.99 -8.41 -5.32
C THR A 69 3.16 -9.16 -5.95
N LEU A 70 4.28 -8.47 -6.21
CA LEU A 70 5.49 -9.09 -6.75
C LEU A 70 6.17 -10.03 -5.75
N LEU A 71 6.29 -9.64 -4.48
CA LEU A 71 6.84 -10.48 -3.41
C LEU A 71 6.00 -11.74 -3.23
N ASN A 72 4.69 -11.60 -3.08
CA ASN A 72 3.75 -12.70 -2.93
C ASN A 72 3.79 -13.61 -4.16
N ALA A 73 3.79 -13.05 -5.37
CA ALA A 73 3.91 -13.85 -6.60
C ALA A 73 5.22 -14.64 -6.64
N LYS A 74 6.34 -14.06 -6.21
CA LYS A 74 7.63 -14.77 -6.10
C LYS A 74 7.59 -15.86 -5.03
N VAL A 75 7.06 -15.56 -3.84
CA VAL A 75 6.92 -16.52 -2.74
C VAL A 75 6.07 -17.72 -3.17
N ILE A 76 4.94 -17.46 -3.82
CA ILE A 76 4.06 -18.50 -4.37
C ILE A 76 4.76 -19.29 -5.49
N ALA A 77 5.45 -18.61 -6.40
CA ALA A 77 6.15 -19.27 -7.52
C ALA A 77 7.36 -20.10 -7.08
N GLN A 78 7.92 -19.85 -5.90
CA GLN A 78 9.05 -20.57 -5.33
C GLN A 78 8.66 -21.75 -4.43
N SER A 79 7.36 -21.96 -4.17
CA SER A 79 6.87 -23.01 -3.25
C SER A 79 6.11 -24.13 -3.95
#